data_AF-A0A5D4M9L6-F1
#
_entry.id   AF-A0A5D4M9L6-F1
#
_cell.length_a   1.000
_cell.length_b   1.000
_cell.length_c   1.000
_cell.angle_alpha   90.00
_cell.angle_beta   90.00
_cell.angle_gamma   90.00
#
_symmetry.space_group_name_H-M   'P 1'
#
loop_
_entity.id
_entity.type
_entity.pdbx_description
1 polymer ?
#
loop_
_entity_poly.entity_id
_entity_poly.type
_entity_poly.pdbx_seq_one_letter_code
_entity_poly.pdbx_strand_id
1 'polypeptide(L)'
;MIHQKTNTIVIETLDKFPHKVNIKLGKILKERGMTQGDLHRLTGLRVATINELVNFKKKSLTVAHLISIMAALRIWDLRDLIEIEFDEEVVDYFRGERLLMKDGFTTDMKKTLETNFERMNQ
;
A
#
# COMPACT_ATOMS: atom_id res chain seq x y z
N MET A 1 8.49 -4.50 -6.08
CA MET A 1 9.97 -4.68 -6.12
C MET A 1 10.61 -3.63 -5.21
N ILE A 2 11.25 -4.10 -4.15
CA ILE A 2 11.45 -3.38 -2.88
C ILE A 2 12.69 -2.46 -2.94
N HIS A 3 12.68 -1.33 -2.21
CA HIS A 3 13.76 -0.34 -2.21
C HIS A 3 15.03 -0.87 -1.54
N GLN A 4 16.22 -0.48 -2.01
CA GLN A 4 17.56 -0.93 -1.57
C GLN A 4 17.93 -0.65 -0.09
N LYS A 5 17.04 0.00 0.67
CA LYS A 5 17.18 0.32 2.12
C LYS A 5 16.01 -0.21 2.96
N THR A 6 15.17 -1.06 2.37
CA THR A 6 14.00 -1.59 3.08
C THR A 6 14.48 -2.65 4.05
N ASN A 7 14.02 -2.57 5.30
CA ASN A 7 14.35 -3.53 6.34
C ASN A 7 14.00 -4.96 5.87
N THR A 8 14.89 -5.92 6.09
CA THR A 8 14.69 -7.33 5.69
C THR A 8 13.42 -7.94 6.29
N ILE A 9 13.03 -7.56 7.52
CA ILE A 9 11.77 -7.98 8.14
C ILE A 9 10.58 -7.55 7.29
N VAL A 10 10.62 -6.33 6.72
CA VAL A 10 9.55 -5.84 5.84
C VAL A 10 9.55 -6.61 4.53
N ILE A 11 10.71 -6.93 3.95
CA ILE A 11 10.81 -7.73 2.73
C ILE A 11 10.17 -9.10 2.95
N GLU A 12 10.60 -9.81 4.00
CA GLU A 12 10.10 -11.14 4.34
C GLU A 12 8.60 -11.12 4.67
N THR A 13 8.09 -10.05 5.26
CA THR A 13 6.64 -9.89 5.50
C THR A 13 5.87 -9.80 4.19
N LEU A 14 6.38 -9.05 3.21
CA LEU A 14 5.77 -8.92 1.89
C LEU A 14 5.81 -10.24 1.11
N ASP A 15 6.87 -11.04 1.30
CA ASP A 15 7.00 -12.37 0.69
C ASP A 15 6.11 -13.42 1.39
N LYS A 16 5.97 -13.35 2.72
CA LYS A 16 5.12 -14.26 3.51
C LYS A 16 3.64 -14.09 3.20
N PHE A 17 3.20 -12.87 2.88
CA PHE A 17 1.80 -12.54 2.66
C PHE A 17 1.60 -12.01 1.24
N PRO A 18 1.46 -12.90 0.24
CA PRO A 18 1.23 -12.49 -1.14
C PRO A 18 -0.01 -11.61 -1.25
N HIS A 19 0.15 -10.55 -2.04
CA HIS A 19 -0.84 -9.50 -2.18
C HIS A 19 -0.69 -8.78 -3.51
N LYS A 20 -1.75 -8.11 -3.91
CA LYS A 20 -1.85 -7.27 -5.09
C LYS A 20 -2.27 -5.87 -4.69
N VAL A 21 -1.61 -4.88 -5.27
CA VAL A 21 -2.01 -3.48 -5.13
C VAL A 21 -2.49 -2.98 -6.49
N ASN A 22 -3.66 -2.38 -6.50
CA ASN A 22 -4.30 -1.83 -7.68
C ASN A 22 -4.45 -0.31 -7.53
N ILE A 23 -3.73 0.45 -8.35
CA ILE A 23 -3.82 1.91 -8.40
C ILE A 23 -4.79 2.32 -9.50
N LYS A 24 -5.91 2.95 -9.12
CA LYS A 24 -7.00 3.32 -10.02
C LYS A 24 -6.78 4.66 -10.73
N LEU A 25 -5.70 5.38 -10.39
CA LEU A 25 -5.44 6.75 -10.86
C LEU A 25 -5.48 6.92 -12.39
N GLY A 26 -4.84 6.02 -13.14
CA GLY A 26 -4.83 6.08 -14.60
C GLY A 26 -6.22 5.96 -15.22
N LYS A 27 -7.04 5.05 -14.66
CA LYS A 27 -8.44 4.84 -15.05
C LYS A 27 -9.29 6.08 -14.75
N ILE A 28 -9.17 6.63 -13.53
CA ILE A 28 -9.90 7.84 -13.11
C ILE A 28 -9.61 9.02 -14.03
N LEU A 29 -8.34 9.27 -14.36
CA LEU A 29 -7.96 10.36 -15.25
C LEU A 29 -8.57 10.17 -16.64
N LYS A 30 -8.49 8.96 -17.20
CA LYS A 30 -9.06 8.64 -18.51
C LYS A 30 -10.58 8.83 -18.55
N GLU A 31 -11.30 8.30 -17.55
CA GLU A 31 -12.77 8.40 -17.46
C GLU A 31 -13.26 9.85 -17.32
N ARG A 32 -12.43 10.73 -16.75
CA ARG A 32 -12.73 12.15 -16.58
C ARG A 32 -12.18 13.03 -17.70
N GLY A 33 -11.59 12.44 -18.75
CA GLY A 33 -10.98 13.20 -19.84
C GLY A 33 -9.79 14.06 -19.42
N MET A 34 -9.10 13.69 -18.33
CA MET A 34 -7.99 14.45 -17.76
C MET A 34 -6.64 13.84 -18.16
N THR A 35 -5.65 14.69 -18.40
CA THR A 35 -4.26 14.26 -18.60
C THR A 35 -3.50 14.19 -17.27
N GLN A 36 -2.37 13.49 -17.25
CA GLN A 36 -1.43 13.55 -16.11
C GLN A 36 -0.89 14.98 -15.90
N GLY A 37 -0.79 15.78 -16.96
CA GLY A 37 -0.40 17.19 -16.89
C GLY A 37 -1.43 18.05 -16.17
N ASP A 38 -2.72 17.74 -16.31
CA ASP A 38 -3.79 18.44 -15.59
C ASP A 38 -3.73 18.12 -14.10
N LEU A 39 -3.51 16.85 -13.75
CA LEU A 39 -3.30 16.46 -12.36
C LEU A 39 -2.06 17.12 -11.77
N HIS A 40 -0.96 17.24 -12.53
CA HIS A 40 0.22 17.99 -12.10
C HIS A 40 -0.15 19.45 -11.75
N ARG A 41 -0.90 20.13 -12.63
CA ARG A 41 -1.34 21.52 -12.40
C ARG A 41 -2.25 21.66 -11.17
N LEU A 42 -3.11 20.67 -10.92
CA LEU A 42 -4.03 20.68 -9.77
C LEU A 42 -3.36 20.37 -8.43
N THR A 43 -2.29 19.56 -8.44
CA THR A 43 -1.69 19.01 -7.22
C THR A 43 -0.30 19.56 -6.90
N GLY A 44 0.37 20.15 -7.88
CA GLY A 44 1.79 20.49 -7.82
C GLY A 44 2.75 19.28 -7.86
N LEU A 45 2.24 18.05 -7.93
CA LEU A 45 3.08 16.85 -7.97
C LEU A 45 3.80 16.74 -9.30
N ARG A 46 5.10 16.39 -9.27
CA ARG A 46 5.89 16.19 -10.50
C ARG A 46 5.20 15.19 -11.44
N VAL A 47 5.15 15.50 -12.73
CA VAL A 47 4.58 14.59 -13.76
C VAL A 47 5.22 13.21 -13.70
N ALA A 48 6.53 13.11 -13.46
CA ALA A 48 7.22 11.83 -13.26
C ALA A 48 6.63 11.01 -12.09
N THR A 49 6.33 11.65 -10.96
CA THR A 49 5.67 10.99 -9.81
C THR A 49 4.28 10.50 -10.17
N ILE A 50 3.51 11.29 -10.91
CA ILE A 50 2.16 10.89 -11.36
C ILE A 50 2.27 9.69 -12.32
N ASN A 51 3.21 9.74 -13.26
CA ASN A 51 3.44 8.66 -14.22
C ASN A 51 3.86 7.35 -13.55
N GLU A 52 4.76 7.43 -12.56
CA GLU A 52 5.15 6.25 -11.76
C GLU A 52 3.97 5.67 -10.99
N LEU A 53 3.05 6.51 -10.48
CA LEU A 53 1.84 6.05 -9.79
C LEU A 53 0.87 5.36 -10.75
N VAL A 54 0.61 5.98 -11.90
CA VAL A 54 -0.29 5.43 -12.92
C VAL A 54 0.17 4.05 -13.41
N ASN A 55 1.48 3.83 -13.52
CA ASN A 55 2.04 2.56 -13.98
C ASN A 55 2.41 1.59 -12.85
N PHE A 56 2.06 1.90 -11.60
CA PHE A 56 2.45 1.11 -10.43
C PHE A 56 3.97 0.84 -10.32
N LYS A 57 4.78 1.77 -10.82
CA LYS A 57 6.25 1.72 -10.78
C LYS A 57 6.84 2.47 -9.59
N LYS A 58 6.02 3.29 -8.91
CA LYS A 58 6.50 4.11 -7.80
C LYS A 58 6.85 3.24 -6.60
N LYS A 59 8.08 3.40 -6.09
CA LYS A 59 8.60 2.63 -4.95
C LYS A 59 8.06 3.09 -3.60
N SER A 60 7.57 4.33 -3.50
CA SER A 60 7.06 4.91 -2.27
C SER A 60 5.97 5.94 -2.55
N LEU A 61 4.90 5.88 -1.77
CA LEU A 61 3.81 6.84 -1.80
C LEU A 61 3.62 7.39 -0.39
N THR A 62 3.48 8.70 -0.26
CA THR A 62 3.32 9.37 1.03
C THR A 62 1.85 9.76 1.22
N VAL A 63 1.43 9.93 2.46
CA VAL A 63 0.08 10.44 2.77
C VAL A 63 -0.16 11.81 2.13
N ALA A 64 0.84 12.70 2.12
CA ALA A 64 0.72 14.00 1.47
C ALA A 64 0.38 13.86 -0.04
N HIS A 65 1.05 12.95 -0.76
CA HIS A 65 0.72 12.70 -2.17
C HIS A 65 -0.72 12.18 -2.33
N LEU A 66 -1.16 11.25 -1.46
CA LEU A 66 -2.52 10.71 -1.49
C LEU A 66 -3.56 11.81 -1.28
N ILE A 67 -3.41 12.60 -0.22
CA ILE A 67 -4.33 13.68 0.11
C ILE A 67 -4.36 14.74 -0.99
N SER A 68 -3.22 15.13 -1.57
CA SER A 68 -3.19 16.08 -2.69
C SER A 68 -3.98 15.56 -3.90
N ILE A 69 -3.79 14.29 -4.27
CA ILE A 69 -4.52 13.67 -5.39
C ILE A 69 -6.02 13.55 -5.08
N MET A 70 -6.35 13.04 -3.89
CA MET A 70 -7.74 12.87 -3.45
C MET A 70 -8.48 14.21 -3.43
N ALA A 71 -7.87 15.24 -2.84
CA ALA A 71 -8.43 16.59 -2.82
C ALA A 71 -8.62 17.13 -4.24
N ALA A 72 -7.59 17.08 -5.10
CA ALA A 72 -7.67 17.56 -6.48
C ALA A 72 -8.78 16.88 -7.29
N LEU A 73 -8.96 15.57 -7.08
CA LEU A 73 -9.96 14.77 -7.79
C LEU A 73 -11.30 14.67 -7.05
N ARG A 74 -11.48 15.38 -5.92
CA ARG A 74 -12.70 15.31 -5.09
C ARG A 74 -13.08 13.86 -4.72
N ILE A 75 -12.07 13.05 -4.42
CA ILE A 75 -12.22 11.69 -3.93
C ILE A 75 -12.20 11.75 -2.41
N TRP A 76 -13.23 11.23 -1.77
CA TRP A 76 -13.38 11.23 -0.32
C TRP A 76 -13.01 9.88 0.31
N ASP A 77 -13.04 8.78 -0.47
CA ASP A 77 -12.67 7.43 -0.05
C ASP A 77 -11.36 7.00 -0.72
N LEU A 78 -10.36 6.62 0.08
CA LEU A 78 -9.07 6.15 -0.44
C LEU A 78 -9.23 4.90 -1.34
N ARG A 79 -10.24 4.07 -1.09
CA ARG A 79 -10.50 2.82 -1.84
C ARG A 79 -10.88 3.07 -3.30
N ASP A 80 -11.37 4.27 -3.61
CA ASP A 80 -11.64 4.70 -4.98
C ASP A 80 -10.33 4.97 -5.74
N LEU A 81 -9.24 5.29 -5.03
CA LEU A 81 -7.93 5.58 -5.60
C LEU A 81 -6.99 4.36 -5.58
N ILE A 82 -6.99 3.59 -4.49
CA ILE A 82 -6.07 2.47 -4.24
C ILE A 82 -6.82 1.32 -3.58
N GLU A 83 -6.57 0.12 -4.07
CA GLU A 83 -7.08 -1.12 -3.50
C GLU A 83 -5.94 -2.10 -3.25
N ILE A 84 -5.97 -2.78 -2.12
CA ILE A 84 -4.97 -3.78 -1.73
C ILE A 84 -5.74 -5.05 -1.39
N GLU A 85 -5.39 -6.14 -2.05
CA GLU A 85 -6.01 -7.45 -1.91
C GLU A 85 -4.93 -8.44 -1.54
N PHE A 86 -5.14 -9.20 -0.46
CA PHE A 86 -4.32 -10.37 -0.15
C PHE A 86 -4.88 -11.59 -0.87
N ASP A 87 -4.02 -12.56 -1.16
CA ASP A 87 -4.47 -13.84 -1.73
C ASP A 87 -5.43 -14.55 -0.76
N GLU A 88 -6.32 -15.39 -1.30
CA GLU A 88 -7.41 -16.03 -0.53
C GLU A 88 -6.89 -16.82 0.68
N GLU A 89 -5.80 -17.56 0.51
CA GLU A 89 -5.14 -18.32 1.58
C GLU A 89 -4.70 -17.42 2.76
N VAL A 90 -4.18 -16.24 2.45
CA VAL A 90 -3.76 -15.25 3.46
C VAL A 90 -4.98 -14.67 4.18
N VAL A 91 -6.06 -14.39 3.43
CA VAL A 91 -7.30 -13.88 3.99
C VAL A 91 -7.92 -14.88 4.96
N ASP A 92 -7.97 -16.17 4.59
CA ASP A 92 -8.50 -17.24 5.43
C ASP A 92 -7.65 -17.46 6.67
N TYR A 93 -6.32 -17.47 6.52
CA TYR A 93 -5.40 -17.51 7.65
C TYR A 93 -5.64 -16.33 8.62
N PHE A 94 -5.71 -15.09 8.12
CA PHE A 94 -5.96 -13.91 8.96
C PHE A 94 -7.34 -13.94 9.62
N ARG A 95 -8.37 -14.46 8.96
CA ARG A 95 -9.69 -14.65 9.57
C ARG A 95 -9.62 -15.66 10.70
N GLY A 96 -8.95 -16.80 10.50
CA GLY A 96 -8.72 -17.80 11.54
C GLY A 96 -7.97 -17.23 12.74
N GLU A 97 -6.86 -16.55 12.50
CA GLU A 97 -6.07 -15.89 13.54
C GLU A 97 -6.90 -14.88 14.35
N ARG A 98 -7.70 -14.04 13.68
CA ARG A 98 -8.56 -13.07 14.36
C ARG A 98 -9.58 -13.70 15.30
N LEU A 99 -10.08 -14.90 15.00
CA LEU A 99 -11.01 -15.63 15.88
C LEU A 99 -10.31 -16.16 17.14
N LEU A 100 -9.00 -16.41 17.06
CA LEU A 100 -8.18 -16.93 18.16
C LEU A 100 -7.50 -15.82 18.99
N MET A 101 -7.63 -14.55 18.58
CA MET A 101 -7.00 -13.42 19.25
C MET A 101 -7.49 -13.26 20.69
N LYS A 102 -6.54 -13.12 21.60
CA LYS A 102 -6.78 -12.74 22.99
C LYS A 102 -5.86 -11.57 23.33
N ASP A 103 -6.44 -10.51 23.91
CA ASP A 103 -5.74 -9.28 24.26
C ASP A 103 -4.94 -8.66 23.10
N GLY A 104 -5.46 -8.79 21.87
CA GLY A 104 -4.84 -8.23 20.66
C GLY A 104 -3.74 -9.10 20.03
N PHE A 105 -3.48 -10.31 20.55
CA PHE A 105 -2.45 -11.20 20.04
C PHE A 105 -2.96 -12.63 19.80
N THR A 106 -2.39 -13.28 18.80
CA THR A 106 -2.40 -14.74 18.66
C THR A 106 -1.05 -15.33 19.12
N THR A 107 -0.97 -16.66 19.19
CA THR A 107 0.31 -17.35 19.42
C THR A 107 1.32 -17.07 18.32
N ASP A 108 0.91 -17.00 17.05
CA ASP A 108 1.81 -16.68 15.94
C ASP A 108 2.32 -15.23 16.01
N MET A 109 1.43 -14.28 16.36
CA MET A 109 1.83 -12.88 16.55
C MET A 109 2.84 -12.71 17.67
N LYS A 110 2.71 -13.45 18.78
CA LYS A 110 3.69 -13.41 19.89
C LYS A 110 5.06 -13.94 19.46
N LYS A 111 5.08 -15.08 18.75
CA LYS A 111 6.32 -15.61 18.19
C LYS A 111 6.97 -14.63 17.20
N THR A 112 6.17 -14.04 16.31
CA THR A 112 6.63 -13.03 15.35
C THR A 112 7.19 -11.80 16.06
N LEU A 113 6.55 -11.33 17.15
CA LEU A 113 7.02 -10.23 17.98
C LEU A 113 8.40 -10.54 18.59
N GLU A 114 8.55 -11.70 19.24
CA GLU A 114 9.80 -12.14 19.88
C GLU A 114 10.93 -12.26 18.85
N THR A 115 10.69 -12.93 17.72
CA THR A 115 11.67 -13.09 16.64
C THR A 115 12.10 -11.75 16.05
N ASN A 116 11.15 -10.84 15.79
CA ASN A 116 11.48 -9.53 15.24
C ASN A 116 12.22 -8.64 16.26
N PHE A 117 11.87 -8.73 17.54
CA PHE A 117 12.56 -8.00 18.60
C PHE A 117 14.04 -8.41 18.70
N GLU A 118 14.34 -9.71 18.66
CA GLU A 118 15.73 -10.20 18.66
C GLU A 118 16.51 -9.67 17.44
N ARG A 119 15.91 -9.76 16.25
CA ARG A 119 16.54 -9.32 14.99
C ARG A 119 16.76 -7.81 14.89
N MET A 120 15.93 -7.00 15.55
CA MET A 120 16.09 -5.54 15.55
C MET A 120 17.18 -5.06 16.52
N ASN A 121 17.57 -5.89 17.49
CA ASN A 121 18.56 -5.56 18.52
C ASN A 121 19.92 -6.26 18.29
N GLN A 122 20.10 -6.93 17.15
CA GLN A 122 21.38 -7.43 16.64
C GLN A 122 21.98 -6.41 15.68
#